data_AF-A0A7J3WAF6-F1
#
_entry.id   AF-A0A7J3WAF6-F1
#
_cell.length_a   1.000
_cell.length_b   1.000
_cell.length_c   1.000
_cell.angle_alpha   90.00
_cell.angle_beta   90.00
_cell.angle_gamma   90.00
#
_symmetry.space_group_name_H-M   'P 1'
#
loop_
_entity.id
_entity.type
_entity.pdbx_description
1 polymer ?
#
loop_
_entity_poly.entity_id
_entity_poly.type
_entity_poly.pdbx_seq_one_letter_code
_entity_poly.pdbx_strand_id
1 'polypeptide(L)'
;SYRDWWGVVHDRKGIPKVNPLANVKSLEDLEKYNWPDPDKVNYYDVVKLVEAYTEDYVVYGGAWSPIFFVALGLTGMERFFKYVFTSPEIIHRLLDIITEFYYEVSRRIFELCAKDIDIFFMGDDYGTQRGLFLSRKMFREFFKPRLEKLFKLAKKYGLLVQLHSCGSIREIIPDLIEIGLDGLDPIQVRAANMSVEEIKREFGDKICIHGSLDTQKTLPFGSTDDVKMEVLQRFNTVAQGGGFVLAPSQVFLPEIPIENILTMYKVGYEYGRYPL
;
A
#
# COMPACT_ATOMS: atom_id res chain seq x y z
N SER A 1 -3.59 -10.23 23.95
CA SER A 1 -3.31 -8.95 23.27
C SER A 1 -1.82 -8.83 23.10
N TYR A 2 -1.37 -7.95 22.22
CA TYR A 2 0.02 -7.52 22.13
C TYR A 2 0.06 -6.01 21.96
N ARG A 3 1.21 -5.38 22.25
CA ARG A 3 1.44 -3.96 21.99
C ARG A 3 2.40 -3.84 20.82
N ASP A 4 2.05 -3.03 19.82
CA ASP A 4 2.93 -2.76 18.69
C ASP A 4 4.02 -1.73 19.05
N TRP A 5 4.93 -1.46 18.13
CA TRP A 5 6.01 -0.49 18.36
C TRP A 5 5.47 0.93 18.54
N TRP A 6 4.36 1.26 17.89
CA TRP A 6 3.70 2.56 18.02
C TRP A 6 3.00 2.74 19.37
N GLY A 7 2.88 1.69 20.18
CA GLY A 7 2.26 1.70 21.50
C GLY A 7 0.76 1.35 21.50
N VAL A 8 0.19 1.01 20.34
CA VAL A 8 -1.19 0.55 20.17
C VAL A 8 -1.32 -0.86 20.73
N VAL A 9 -2.40 -1.14 21.47
CA VAL A 9 -2.66 -2.50 21.98
C VAL A 9 -3.68 -3.19 21.10
N HIS A 10 -3.32 -4.34 20.54
CA HIS A 10 -4.15 -5.15 19.65
C HIS A 10 -4.66 -6.40 20.37
N ASP A 11 -5.81 -6.93 19.93
CA ASP A 11 -6.23 -8.27 20.31
C ASP A 11 -5.45 -9.36 19.54
N ARG A 12 -5.76 -10.64 19.77
CA ARG A 12 -5.07 -11.77 19.12
C ARG A 12 -5.33 -11.84 17.60
N LYS A 13 -6.33 -11.12 17.08
CA LYS A 13 -6.64 -11.01 15.66
C LYS A 13 -6.02 -9.75 15.03
N GLY A 14 -5.21 -8.99 15.78
CA GLY A 14 -4.58 -7.77 15.31
C GLY A 14 -5.50 -6.53 15.34
N ILE A 15 -6.70 -6.62 15.91
CA ILE A 15 -7.62 -5.47 15.94
C ILE A 15 -7.21 -4.53 17.08
N PRO A 16 -7.02 -3.22 16.83
CA PRO A 16 -6.75 -2.24 17.88
C PRO A 16 -7.83 -2.22 18.96
N LYS A 17 -7.41 -2.23 20.23
CA LYS A 17 -8.26 -2.17 21.43
C LYS A 17 -7.94 -0.98 22.32
N VAL A 18 -6.70 -0.52 22.34
CA VAL A 18 -6.28 0.67 23.08
C VAL A 18 -5.49 1.57 22.15
N ASN A 19 -6.02 2.77 21.94
CA ASN A 19 -5.41 3.81 21.13
C ASN A 19 -4.75 4.83 22.08
N PRO A 20 -3.40 4.84 22.19
CA PRO A 20 -2.70 5.60 23.23
C PRO A 20 -2.87 7.12 23.13
N LEU A 21 -3.12 7.63 21.93
CA LEU A 21 -3.32 9.05 21.64
C LEU A 21 -4.78 9.40 21.44
N ALA A 22 -5.70 8.55 21.90
CA ALA A 22 -7.13 8.83 21.78
C ALA A 22 -7.49 10.20 22.38
N ASN A 23 -6.97 10.53 23.56
CA ASN A 23 -7.33 11.76 24.29
C ASN A 23 -6.27 12.88 24.12
N VAL A 24 -5.52 12.90 23.02
CA VAL A 24 -4.56 13.97 22.75
C VAL A 24 -5.27 15.34 22.71
N LYS A 25 -4.72 16.36 23.37
CA LYS A 25 -5.34 17.69 23.48
C LYS A 25 -4.48 18.80 22.92
N SER A 26 -3.17 18.56 22.77
CA SER A 26 -2.21 19.57 22.38
C SER A 26 -1.04 18.98 21.61
N LEU A 27 -0.24 19.84 20.97
CA LEU A 27 1.02 19.44 20.35
C LEU A 27 2.05 18.99 21.40
N GLU A 28 2.03 19.57 22.60
CA GLU A 28 2.91 19.19 23.71
C GLU A 28 2.65 17.73 24.17
N ASP A 29 1.41 17.26 24.10
CA ASP A 29 1.08 15.86 24.39
C ASP A 29 1.77 14.91 23.39
N LEU A 30 1.90 15.32 22.12
CA LEU A 30 2.63 14.54 21.12
C LEU A 30 4.14 14.54 21.41
N GLU A 31 4.70 15.65 21.86
CA GLU A 31 6.14 15.74 22.20
C GLU A 31 6.51 14.88 23.41
N LYS A 32 5.61 14.73 24.37
CA LYS A 32 5.79 13.87 25.54
C LYS A 32 5.58 12.38 25.23
N TYR A 33 5.04 12.05 24.06
CA TYR A 33 4.82 10.66 23.68
C TYR A 33 6.15 9.96 23.37
N ASN A 34 6.30 8.72 23.83
CA ASN A 34 7.49 7.91 23.56
C ASN A 34 7.37 7.28 22.16
N TRP A 35 7.82 7.99 21.14
CA TRP A 35 7.78 7.56 19.74
C TRP A 35 8.74 6.40 19.45
N PRO A 36 8.45 5.59 18.42
CA PRO A 36 9.42 4.65 17.85
C PRO A 36 10.72 5.37 17.47
N ASP A 37 11.83 4.66 17.67
CA ASP A 37 13.18 5.16 17.43
C ASP A 37 13.79 4.38 16.26
N PRO A 38 14.09 5.04 15.12
CA PRO A 38 14.73 4.39 13.97
C PRO A 38 16.04 3.67 14.33
N ASP A 39 16.78 4.12 15.35
CA ASP A 39 18.05 3.50 15.76
C ASP A 39 17.88 2.08 16.29
N LYS A 40 16.66 1.71 16.68
CA LYS A 40 16.35 0.38 17.22
C LYS A 40 15.88 -0.61 16.16
N VAL A 41 15.74 -0.19 14.90
CA VAL A 41 15.37 -1.08 13.80
C VAL A 41 16.56 -1.98 13.45
N ASN A 42 16.30 -3.28 13.26
CA ASN A 42 17.32 -4.21 12.80
C ASN A 42 17.49 -4.14 11.27
N TYR A 43 18.40 -3.30 10.81
CA TYR A 43 18.71 -3.15 9.39
C TYR A 43 19.49 -4.32 8.79
N TYR A 44 20.24 -5.06 9.61
CA TYR A 44 21.09 -6.15 9.14
C TYR A 44 20.30 -7.32 8.58
N ASP A 45 19.20 -7.69 9.24
CA ASP A 45 18.31 -8.76 8.75
C ASP A 45 17.59 -8.34 7.46
N VAL A 46 17.28 -7.04 7.30
CA VAL A 46 16.68 -6.50 6.07
C VAL A 46 17.64 -6.66 4.89
N VAL A 47 18.90 -6.26 5.04
CA VAL A 47 19.92 -6.41 3.98
C VAL A 47 20.07 -7.86 3.57
N LYS A 48 20.18 -8.78 4.54
CA LYS A 48 20.27 -10.22 4.24
C LYS A 48 19.10 -10.77 3.45
N LEU A 49 17.88 -10.33 3.79
CA LEU A 49 16.69 -10.76 3.07
C LEU A 49 16.67 -10.22 1.65
N VAL A 50 17.06 -8.95 1.45
CA VAL A 50 17.17 -8.34 0.12
C VAL A 50 18.18 -9.08 -0.74
N GLU A 51 19.41 -9.28 -0.26
CA GLU A 51 20.50 -9.94 -0.99
C GLU A 51 20.19 -11.40 -1.36
N ALA A 52 19.29 -12.07 -0.63
CA ALA A 52 18.98 -13.49 -0.87
C ALA A 52 18.13 -13.76 -2.13
N TYR A 53 17.52 -12.73 -2.73
CA TYR A 53 16.56 -12.90 -3.84
C TYR A 53 16.90 -12.13 -5.12
N THR A 54 18.02 -11.40 -5.15
CA THR A 54 18.36 -10.45 -6.24
C THR A 54 18.61 -11.09 -7.60
N GLU A 55 19.02 -12.36 -7.66
CA GLU A 55 19.39 -13.01 -8.92
C GLU A 55 18.18 -13.43 -9.76
N ASP A 56 17.09 -13.83 -9.09
CA ASP A 56 15.95 -14.51 -9.72
C ASP A 56 14.66 -13.66 -9.74
N TYR A 57 14.58 -12.62 -8.91
CA TYR A 57 13.34 -11.90 -8.66
C TYR A 57 13.51 -10.39 -8.60
N VAL A 58 12.42 -9.68 -8.92
CA VAL A 58 12.26 -8.27 -8.57
C VAL A 58 12.13 -8.16 -7.06
N VAL A 59 12.94 -7.28 -6.46
CA VAL A 59 13.02 -7.14 -5.01
C VAL A 59 12.31 -5.87 -4.55
N TYR A 60 11.31 -6.06 -3.69
CA TYR A 60 10.70 -4.97 -2.94
C TYR A 60 11.54 -4.65 -1.70
N GLY A 61 11.74 -3.37 -1.43
CA GLY A 61 12.50 -2.90 -0.27
C GLY A 61 11.95 -1.61 0.31
N GLY A 62 12.66 -1.09 1.31
CA GLY A 62 12.20 0.05 2.13
C GLY A 62 11.24 -0.37 3.24
N ALA A 63 10.80 0.60 4.04
CA ALA A 63 9.87 0.33 5.13
C ALA A 63 8.42 0.39 4.64
N TRP A 64 7.61 -0.62 4.97
CA TRP A 64 6.16 -0.53 4.85
C TRP A 64 5.66 0.70 5.63
N SER A 65 5.03 1.66 4.94
CA SER A 65 4.77 3.02 5.47
C SER A 65 3.26 3.38 5.55
N PRO A 66 2.47 2.72 6.42
CA PRO A 66 1.01 2.94 6.55
C PRO A 66 0.69 4.15 7.44
N ILE A 67 0.97 5.36 6.94
CA ILE A 67 0.89 6.62 7.69
C ILE A 67 -0.50 6.83 8.32
N PHE A 68 -1.55 6.70 7.52
CA PHE A 68 -2.95 6.85 7.90
C PHE A 68 -3.38 5.77 8.88
N PHE A 69 -3.14 4.49 8.59
CA PHE A 69 -3.53 3.40 9.48
C PHE A 69 -2.81 3.45 10.84
N VAL A 70 -1.55 3.87 10.88
CA VAL A 70 -0.85 4.14 12.16
C VAL A 70 -1.53 5.27 12.90
N ALA A 71 -1.87 6.38 12.23
CA ALA A 71 -2.59 7.48 12.87
C ALA A 71 -3.95 7.03 13.42
N LEU A 72 -4.71 6.24 12.64
CA LEU A 72 -5.97 5.61 13.09
C LEU A 72 -5.76 4.68 14.30
N GLY A 73 -4.69 3.89 14.31
CA GLY A 73 -4.32 3.03 15.43
C GLY A 73 -3.94 3.81 16.68
N LEU A 74 -3.27 4.94 16.52
CA LEU A 74 -2.83 5.78 17.64
C LEU A 74 -3.99 6.56 18.28
N THR A 75 -4.88 7.16 17.47
CA THR A 75 -5.97 8.02 17.99
C THR A 75 -7.30 7.29 18.12
N GLY A 76 -7.47 6.18 17.41
CA GLY A 76 -8.78 5.59 17.14
C GLY A 76 -9.47 6.29 15.97
N MET A 77 -10.20 5.51 15.16
CA MET A 77 -10.77 5.97 13.90
C MET A 77 -11.76 7.13 14.04
N GLU A 78 -12.74 7.01 14.93
CA GLU A 78 -13.73 8.06 15.18
C GLU A 78 -13.07 9.38 15.60
N ARG A 79 -12.08 9.28 16.49
CA ARG A 79 -11.36 10.44 17.02
C ARG A 79 -10.44 11.06 15.99
N PHE A 80 -9.78 10.27 15.16
CA PHE A 80 -9.00 10.77 14.03
C PHE A 80 -9.86 11.68 13.16
N PHE A 81 -11.00 11.17 12.68
CA PHE A 81 -11.88 11.93 11.81
C PHE A 81 -12.45 13.17 12.50
N LYS A 82 -12.73 13.12 13.81
CA LYS A 82 -13.11 14.32 14.58
C LYS A 82 -11.98 15.35 14.61
N TYR A 83 -10.76 14.94 14.95
CA TYR A 83 -9.60 15.82 15.05
C TYR A 83 -9.21 16.47 13.73
N VAL A 84 -9.40 15.77 12.61
CA VAL A 84 -9.20 16.36 11.28
C VAL A 84 -10.01 17.65 11.09
N PHE A 85 -11.19 17.77 11.72
CA PHE A 85 -11.99 19.00 11.67
C PHE A 85 -11.78 19.94 12.87
N THR A 86 -11.61 19.39 14.08
CA THR A 86 -11.59 20.21 15.30
C THR A 86 -10.20 20.68 15.72
N SER A 87 -9.15 19.95 15.31
CA SER A 87 -7.76 20.16 15.71
C SER A 87 -6.79 19.70 14.61
N PRO A 88 -6.93 20.22 13.37
CA PRO A 88 -6.16 19.75 12.21
C PRO A 88 -4.64 19.88 12.41
N GLU A 89 -4.18 20.85 13.19
CA GLU A 89 -2.77 21.05 13.54
C GLU A 89 -2.18 19.84 14.28
N ILE A 90 -2.95 19.18 15.15
CA ILE A 90 -2.55 17.95 15.84
C ILE A 90 -2.40 16.82 14.82
N ILE A 91 -3.33 16.69 13.89
CA ILE A 91 -3.28 15.65 12.85
C ILE A 91 -2.11 15.90 11.88
N HIS A 92 -1.89 17.14 11.46
CA HIS A 92 -0.73 17.49 10.65
C HIS A 92 0.56 17.05 11.33
N ARG A 93 0.74 17.44 12.61
CA ARG A 93 1.94 17.09 13.36
C ARG A 93 2.09 15.59 13.57
N LEU A 94 1.00 14.89 13.90
CA LEU A 94 0.98 13.43 14.05
C LEU A 94 1.44 12.73 12.77
N LEU A 95 0.85 13.10 11.63
CA LEU A 95 1.18 12.50 10.35
C LEU A 95 2.63 12.83 9.93
N ASP A 96 3.14 14.02 10.26
CA ASP A 96 4.55 14.37 10.04
C ASP A 96 5.49 13.48 10.86
N ILE A 97 5.22 13.29 12.15
CA ILE A 97 6.04 12.43 13.02
C ILE A 97 6.10 11.00 12.46
N ILE A 98 4.95 10.44 12.07
CA ILE A 98 4.88 9.09 11.50
C ILE A 98 5.67 9.02 10.18
N THR A 99 5.54 10.05 9.34
CA THR A 99 6.25 10.12 8.06
C THR A 99 7.75 10.23 8.25
N GLU A 100 8.24 11.05 9.18
CA GLU A 100 9.67 11.17 9.48
C GLU A 100 10.28 9.85 9.92
N PHE A 101 9.57 9.08 10.76
CA PHE A 101 10.04 7.76 11.16
C PHE A 101 10.24 6.84 9.96
N TYR A 102 9.23 6.71 9.09
CA TYR A 102 9.33 5.85 7.91
C TYR A 102 10.34 6.36 6.87
N TYR A 103 10.49 7.69 6.75
CA TYR A 103 11.52 8.30 5.93
C TYR A 103 12.91 7.89 6.42
N GLU A 104 13.20 8.02 7.71
CA GLU A 104 14.52 7.69 8.28
C GLU A 104 14.81 6.19 8.18
N VAL A 105 13.83 5.34 8.46
CA VAL A 105 14.01 3.87 8.33
C VAL A 105 14.27 3.50 6.87
N SER A 106 13.48 4.01 5.92
CA SER A 106 13.66 3.70 4.50
C SER A 106 14.97 4.28 3.96
N ARG A 107 15.35 5.50 4.36
CA ARG A 107 16.61 6.14 3.97
C ARG A 107 17.81 5.27 4.35
N ARG A 108 17.83 4.76 5.58
CA ARG A 108 18.91 3.88 6.07
C ARG A 108 18.93 2.52 5.38
N ILE A 109 17.77 1.94 5.08
CA ILE A 109 17.69 0.71 4.25
C ILE A 109 18.30 0.98 2.87
N PHE A 110 17.91 2.08 2.22
CA PHE A 110 18.40 2.42 0.89
C PHE A 110 19.90 2.74 0.87
N GLU A 111 20.42 3.41 1.90
CA GLU A 111 21.86 3.65 2.04
C GLU A 111 22.67 2.36 2.13
N LEU A 112 22.08 1.29 2.69
CA LEU A 112 22.75 0.01 2.85
C LEU A 112 22.64 -0.88 1.60
N CYS A 113 21.45 -0.98 0.99
CA CYS A 113 21.19 -1.97 -0.05
C CYS A 113 20.29 -1.50 -1.20
N ALA A 114 20.19 -0.19 -1.50
CA ALA A 114 19.38 0.26 -2.64
C ALA A 114 19.79 -0.34 -3.99
N LYS A 115 21.07 -0.71 -4.16
CA LYS A 115 21.57 -1.37 -5.39
C LYS A 115 20.91 -2.74 -5.66
N ASP A 116 20.32 -3.33 -4.62
CA ASP A 116 19.73 -4.68 -4.61
C ASP A 116 18.20 -4.60 -4.49
N ILE A 117 17.62 -3.39 -4.52
CA ILE A 117 16.18 -3.13 -4.43
C ILE A 117 15.73 -2.53 -5.76
N ASP A 118 14.64 -3.03 -6.32
CA ASP A 118 14.05 -2.47 -7.55
C ASP A 118 12.95 -1.46 -7.23
N ILE A 119 12.11 -1.80 -6.25
CA ILE A 119 10.87 -1.09 -5.95
C ILE A 119 10.80 -0.76 -4.45
N PHE A 120 10.61 0.52 -4.14
CA PHE A 120 10.09 0.92 -2.83
C PHE A 120 8.59 0.60 -2.79
N PHE A 121 8.25 -0.48 -2.09
CA PHE A 121 6.87 -0.88 -1.88
C PHE A 121 6.37 -0.38 -0.53
N MET A 122 5.33 0.44 -0.56
CA MET A 122 4.66 0.96 0.63
C MET A 122 3.16 0.91 0.43
N GLY A 123 2.40 1.17 1.49
CA GLY A 123 0.95 1.19 1.34
C GLY A 123 0.19 1.65 2.55
N ASP A 124 -1.06 1.95 2.25
CA ASP A 124 -2.06 2.49 3.14
C ASP A 124 -3.39 2.51 2.40
N ASP A 125 -4.53 2.29 3.07
CA ASP A 125 -5.83 2.28 2.37
C ASP A 125 -6.51 3.66 2.44
N TYR A 126 -6.51 4.38 1.32
CA TYR A 126 -7.20 5.67 1.20
C TYR A 126 -8.66 5.52 0.73
N GLY A 127 -9.02 4.34 0.23
CA GLY A 127 -10.33 4.02 -0.31
C GLY A 127 -11.17 3.11 0.58
N THR A 128 -12.48 3.24 0.42
CA THR A 128 -13.51 2.30 0.89
C THR A 128 -14.09 1.56 -0.32
N GLN A 129 -15.05 0.65 -0.13
CA GLN A 129 -15.77 0.03 -1.26
C GLN A 129 -16.46 1.05 -2.18
N ARG A 130 -16.78 2.26 -1.69
CA ARG A 130 -17.67 3.22 -2.38
C ARG A 130 -17.01 4.53 -2.81
N GLY A 131 -15.84 4.85 -2.26
CA GLY A 131 -15.12 6.10 -2.50
C GLY A 131 -14.02 6.30 -1.46
N LEU A 132 -13.43 7.49 -1.40
CA LEU A 132 -12.35 7.81 -0.46
C LEU A 132 -12.81 7.90 1.00
N PHE A 133 -11.93 7.63 1.96
CA PHE A 133 -12.17 7.92 3.39
C PHE A 133 -12.25 9.42 3.67
N LEU A 134 -11.38 10.20 3.03
CA LEU A 134 -11.37 11.65 3.08
C LEU A 134 -11.56 12.21 1.67
N SER A 135 -12.19 13.38 1.55
CA SER A 135 -12.32 14.03 0.24
C SER A 135 -10.96 14.21 -0.45
N ARG A 136 -10.93 14.25 -1.79
CA ARG A 136 -9.69 14.50 -2.55
C ARG A 136 -8.94 15.75 -2.08
N LYS A 137 -9.66 16.82 -1.69
CA LYS A 137 -9.06 18.03 -1.11
C LYS A 137 -8.31 17.72 0.19
N MET A 138 -8.93 16.96 1.09
CA MET A 138 -8.32 16.58 2.36
C MET A 138 -7.18 15.59 2.15
N PHE A 139 -7.28 14.66 1.19
CA PHE A 139 -6.14 13.81 0.83
C PHE A 139 -4.92 14.63 0.40
N ARG A 140 -5.13 15.65 -0.44
CA ARG A 140 -4.07 16.58 -0.88
C ARG A 140 -3.45 17.37 0.26
N GLU A 141 -4.22 17.66 1.30
CA GLU A 141 -3.77 18.41 2.47
C GLU A 141 -3.02 17.52 3.47
N PHE A 142 -3.59 16.37 3.81
CA PHE A 142 -3.09 15.52 4.90
C PHE A 142 -2.11 14.45 4.45
N PHE A 143 -2.19 13.93 3.23
CA PHE A 143 -1.38 12.76 2.83
C PHE A 143 -0.44 13.01 1.66
N LYS A 144 -0.89 13.72 0.61
CA LYS A 144 -0.08 13.93 -0.61
C LYS A 144 1.34 14.48 -0.32
N PRO A 145 1.55 15.51 0.53
CA PRO A 145 2.90 16.04 0.78
C PRO A 145 3.83 15.03 1.47
N ARG A 146 3.26 14.13 2.28
CA ARG A 146 3.98 13.12 3.05
C ARG A 146 4.35 11.94 2.17
N LEU A 147 3.42 11.48 1.33
CA LEU A 147 3.70 10.51 0.27
C LEU A 147 4.76 11.05 -0.70
N GLU A 148 4.63 12.30 -1.15
CA GLU A 148 5.60 12.94 -2.04
C GLU A 148 7.02 12.94 -1.44
N LYS A 149 7.13 13.22 -0.13
CA LYS A 149 8.42 13.16 0.57
C LYS A 149 9.05 11.77 0.49
N LEU A 150 8.28 10.71 0.71
CA LEU A 150 8.78 9.33 0.63
C LEU A 150 9.05 8.88 -0.81
N PHE A 151 8.24 9.32 -1.77
CA PHE A 151 8.44 9.00 -3.18
C PHE A 151 9.73 9.64 -3.68
N LYS A 152 9.95 10.92 -3.38
CA LYS A 152 11.21 11.63 -3.67
C LYS A 152 12.43 10.94 -3.06
N LEU A 153 12.30 10.35 -1.86
CA LEU A 153 13.37 9.55 -1.27
C LEU A 153 13.73 8.35 -2.15
N ALA A 154 12.75 7.52 -2.55
CA ALA A 154 13.01 6.40 -3.45
C ALA A 154 13.63 6.83 -4.78
N LYS A 155 13.08 7.89 -5.40
CA LYS A 155 13.61 8.43 -6.66
C LYS A 155 15.07 8.88 -6.56
N LYS A 156 15.49 9.44 -5.41
CA LYS A 156 16.89 9.83 -5.16
C LYS A 156 17.84 8.62 -5.22
N TYR A 157 17.36 7.44 -4.86
CA TYR A 157 18.11 6.18 -4.91
C TYR A 157 17.88 5.39 -6.20
N GLY A 158 17.18 5.96 -7.19
CA GLY A 158 16.92 5.30 -8.48
C GLY A 158 15.85 4.21 -8.43
N LEU A 159 15.08 4.12 -7.34
CA LEU A 159 14.07 3.08 -7.14
C LEU A 159 12.75 3.46 -7.80
N LEU A 160 12.03 2.44 -8.29
CA LEU A 160 10.61 2.58 -8.62
C LEU A 160 9.78 2.70 -7.34
N VAL A 161 8.60 3.30 -7.43
CA VAL A 161 7.67 3.52 -6.33
C VAL A 161 6.37 2.79 -6.64
N GLN A 162 6.02 1.84 -5.77
CA GLN A 162 4.74 1.15 -5.81
C GLN A 162 3.97 1.41 -4.53
N LEU A 163 2.73 1.87 -4.68
CA LEU A 163 1.83 2.14 -3.57
C LEU A 163 0.72 1.10 -3.53
N HIS A 164 0.56 0.45 -2.39
CA HIS A 164 -0.62 -0.33 -2.06
C HIS A 164 -1.71 0.58 -1.47
N SER A 165 -2.92 0.54 -2.04
CA SER A 165 -4.12 1.13 -1.45
C SER A 165 -5.37 0.45 -2.00
N CYS A 166 -6.09 -0.23 -1.11
CA CYS A 166 -7.39 -0.81 -1.42
C CYS A 166 -8.50 0.23 -1.55
N GLY A 167 -9.65 -0.23 -2.04
CA GLY A 167 -10.87 0.52 -2.22
C GLY A 167 -10.94 1.36 -3.49
N SER A 168 -11.93 2.26 -3.50
CA SER A 168 -12.21 3.19 -4.59
C SER A 168 -11.37 4.44 -4.42
N ILE A 169 -10.24 4.47 -5.13
CA ILE A 169 -9.26 5.56 -5.06
C ILE A 169 -9.04 6.30 -6.39
N ARG A 170 -9.85 5.99 -7.42
CA ARG A 170 -9.69 6.55 -8.76
C ARG A 170 -9.49 8.06 -8.79
N GLU A 171 -10.21 8.79 -7.91
CA GLU A 171 -10.12 10.24 -7.79
C GLU A 171 -8.72 10.77 -7.43
N ILE A 172 -7.92 10.01 -6.68
CA ILE A 172 -6.57 10.41 -6.24
C ILE A 172 -5.44 9.79 -7.07
N ILE A 173 -5.72 8.86 -7.99
CA ILE A 173 -4.69 8.28 -8.87
C ILE A 173 -3.90 9.38 -9.61
N PRO A 174 -4.53 10.42 -10.20
CA PRO A 174 -3.76 11.49 -10.84
C PRO A 174 -2.83 12.23 -9.87
N ASP A 175 -3.22 12.40 -8.62
CA ASP A 175 -2.39 13.06 -7.59
C ASP A 175 -1.19 12.21 -7.19
N LEU A 176 -1.35 10.88 -7.17
CA LEU A 176 -0.27 9.94 -6.90
C LEU A 176 0.73 9.89 -8.05
N ILE A 177 0.25 9.87 -9.30
CA ILE A 177 1.09 9.94 -10.50
C ILE A 177 1.90 11.24 -10.51
N GLU A 178 1.27 12.37 -10.19
CA GLU A 178 1.93 13.68 -10.13
C GLU A 178 3.15 13.70 -9.20
N ILE A 179 3.10 12.96 -8.09
CA ILE A 179 4.19 12.91 -7.10
C ILE A 179 5.19 11.77 -7.37
N GLY A 180 5.05 11.03 -8.48
CA GLY A 180 6.04 10.05 -8.95
C GLY A 180 5.70 8.58 -8.67
N LEU A 181 4.42 8.23 -8.56
CA LEU A 181 3.99 6.81 -8.53
C LEU A 181 4.36 6.11 -9.84
N ASP A 182 4.96 4.91 -9.77
CA ASP A 182 5.21 4.06 -10.94
C ASP A 182 4.28 2.84 -10.99
N GLY A 183 3.79 2.35 -9.86
CA GLY A 183 2.92 1.18 -9.79
C GLY A 183 1.80 1.33 -8.76
N LEU A 184 0.59 0.93 -9.13
CA LEU A 184 -0.54 0.87 -8.20
C LEU A 184 -0.89 -0.59 -7.86
N ASP A 185 -0.90 -0.86 -6.57
CA ASP A 185 -1.24 -2.14 -5.95
C ASP A 185 -2.44 -1.95 -5.01
N PRO A 186 -3.34 -2.92 -4.92
CA PRO A 186 -3.87 -3.64 -6.05
C PRO A 186 -4.86 -2.73 -6.82
N ILE A 187 -5.40 -3.22 -7.93
CA ILE A 187 -6.71 -2.75 -8.40
C ILE A 187 -7.81 -3.59 -7.77
N GLN A 188 -8.54 -3.02 -6.80
CA GLN A 188 -9.71 -3.67 -6.22
C GLN A 188 -10.92 -3.58 -7.15
N VAL A 189 -11.05 -4.53 -8.09
CA VAL A 189 -12.01 -4.49 -9.23
C VAL A 189 -13.49 -4.40 -8.85
N ARG A 190 -13.85 -4.70 -7.61
CA ARG A 190 -15.23 -4.63 -7.10
C ARG A 190 -15.53 -3.36 -6.31
N ALA A 191 -14.52 -2.53 -6.02
CA ALA A 191 -14.76 -1.20 -5.48
C ALA A 191 -15.38 -0.30 -6.56
N ALA A 192 -16.20 0.67 -6.14
CA ALA A 192 -16.85 1.59 -7.06
C ALA A 192 -15.81 2.29 -7.96
N ASN A 193 -16.11 2.44 -9.24
CA ASN A 193 -15.26 3.13 -10.22
C ASN A 193 -13.85 2.54 -10.42
N MET A 194 -13.59 1.30 -10.01
CA MET A 194 -12.27 0.64 -10.10
C MET A 194 -12.24 -0.50 -11.14
N SER A 195 -13.02 -0.42 -12.23
CA SER A 195 -12.87 -1.35 -13.36
C SER A 195 -11.43 -1.25 -13.88
N VAL A 196 -10.73 -2.38 -13.90
CA VAL A 196 -9.31 -2.40 -14.31
C VAL A 196 -9.13 -2.00 -15.77
N GLU A 197 -10.09 -2.28 -16.64
CA GLU A 197 -10.07 -1.85 -18.05
C GLU A 197 -10.17 -0.32 -18.18
N GLU A 198 -10.98 0.32 -17.34
CA GLU A 198 -11.06 1.77 -17.30
C GLU A 198 -9.79 2.41 -16.72
N ILE A 199 -9.26 1.82 -15.64
CA ILE A 199 -7.99 2.24 -15.04
C ILE A 199 -6.84 2.10 -16.04
N LYS A 200 -6.76 0.99 -16.78
CA LYS A 200 -5.77 0.78 -17.86
C LYS A 200 -5.90 1.84 -18.94
N ARG A 201 -7.11 2.09 -19.43
CA ARG A 201 -7.34 3.09 -20.48
C ARG A 201 -6.93 4.50 -20.04
N GLU A 202 -7.14 4.85 -18.77
CA GLU A 202 -6.92 6.21 -18.27
C GLU A 202 -5.49 6.45 -17.76
N PHE A 203 -4.87 5.42 -17.16
CA PHE A 203 -3.60 5.56 -16.42
C PHE A 203 -2.53 4.54 -16.81
N GLY A 204 -2.85 3.56 -17.66
CA GLY A 204 -1.97 2.42 -17.99
C GLY A 204 -0.69 2.76 -18.74
N ASP A 205 -0.61 3.94 -19.36
CA ASP A 205 0.60 4.46 -20.01
C ASP A 205 1.51 5.22 -19.03
N LYS A 206 1.04 5.43 -17.79
CA LYS A 206 1.73 6.23 -16.76
C LYS A 206 2.19 5.39 -15.58
N ILE A 207 1.44 4.34 -15.25
CA ILE A 207 1.74 3.45 -14.12
C ILE A 207 1.55 1.99 -14.50
N CYS A 208 2.32 1.13 -13.85
CA CYS A 208 2.09 -0.29 -13.81
C CYS A 208 0.84 -0.61 -12.97
N ILE A 209 0.01 -1.50 -13.49
CA ILE A 209 -1.18 -2.02 -12.82
C ILE A 209 -0.79 -3.36 -12.20
N HIS A 210 -0.82 -3.44 -10.88
CA HIS A 210 -0.58 -4.68 -10.14
C HIS A 210 -1.89 -5.22 -9.57
N GLY A 211 -2.14 -6.52 -9.72
CA GLY A 211 -3.31 -7.16 -9.13
C GLY A 211 -4.46 -7.36 -10.10
N SER A 212 -5.68 -7.04 -9.65
CA SER A 212 -6.96 -7.10 -10.36
C SER A 212 -7.71 -8.43 -10.44
N LEU A 213 -7.16 -9.53 -9.91
CA LEU A 213 -7.90 -10.81 -9.88
C LEU A 213 -8.85 -10.83 -8.69
N ASP A 214 -10.15 -10.97 -8.97
CA ASP A 214 -11.22 -10.71 -8.02
C ASP A 214 -11.17 -11.60 -6.76
N THR A 215 -10.75 -11.01 -5.64
CA THR A 215 -10.71 -11.66 -4.32
C THR A 215 -12.05 -11.65 -3.58
N GLN A 216 -13.10 -11.02 -4.12
CA GLN A 216 -14.42 -10.96 -3.48
C GLN A 216 -15.44 -11.91 -4.14
N LYS A 217 -15.20 -12.34 -5.38
CA LYS A 217 -16.06 -13.34 -6.05
C LYS A 217 -15.30 -14.48 -6.72
N THR A 218 -14.51 -14.20 -7.75
CA THR A 218 -13.95 -15.26 -8.60
C THR A 218 -13.00 -16.19 -7.84
N LEU A 219 -12.01 -15.63 -7.15
CA LEU A 219 -11.06 -16.44 -6.39
C LEU A 219 -11.73 -17.22 -5.26
N PRO A 220 -12.58 -16.64 -4.38
CA PRO A 220 -13.17 -17.39 -3.28
C PRO A 220 -14.32 -18.34 -3.67
N PHE A 221 -15.10 -18.03 -4.72
CA PHE A 221 -16.36 -18.74 -5.01
C PHE A 221 -16.50 -19.25 -6.45
N GLY A 222 -15.59 -18.88 -7.35
CA GLY A 222 -15.57 -19.37 -8.72
C GLY A 222 -14.93 -20.75 -8.84
N SER A 223 -15.20 -21.41 -9.96
CA SER A 223 -14.48 -22.60 -10.40
C SER A 223 -13.08 -22.25 -10.91
N THR A 224 -12.22 -23.25 -11.06
CA THR A 224 -10.91 -23.07 -11.72
C THR A 224 -11.05 -22.58 -13.17
N ASP A 225 -12.12 -22.95 -13.86
CA ASP A 225 -12.42 -22.42 -15.19
C ASP A 225 -12.78 -20.93 -15.14
N ASP A 226 -13.54 -20.48 -14.14
CA ASP A 226 -13.83 -19.05 -13.94
C ASP A 226 -12.55 -18.25 -13.70
N VAL A 227 -11.65 -18.77 -12.85
CA VAL A 227 -10.34 -18.15 -12.59
C VAL A 227 -9.51 -18.09 -13.88
N LYS A 228 -9.43 -19.18 -14.63
CA LYS A 228 -8.71 -19.23 -15.91
C LYS A 228 -9.27 -18.18 -16.89
N MET A 229 -10.59 -18.10 -17.02
CA MET A 229 -11.24 -17.12 -17.89
C MET A 229 -10.92 -15.68 -17.47
N GLU A 230 -10.94 -15.38 -16.16
CA GLU A 230 -10.60 -14.04 -15.69
C GLU A 230 -9.12 -13.68 -15.97
N VAL A 231 -8.17 -14.61 -15.74
CA VAL A 231 -6.75 -14.37 -16.07
C VAL A 231 -6.57 -14.08 -17.56
N LEU A 232 -7.14 -14.91 -18.42
CA LEU A 232 -7.06 -14.70 -19.88
C LEU A 232 -7.74 -13.39 -20.30
N GLN A 233 -8.84 -13.01 -19.66
CA GLN A 233 -9.46 -11.72 -19.88
C GLN A 233 -8.50 -10.58 -19.54
N ARG A 234 -7.82 -10.61 -18.38
CA ARG A 234 -6.82 -9.58 -18.02
C ARG A 234 -5.70 -9.49 -19.03
N PHE A 235 -5.24 -10.61 -19.59
CA PHE A 235 -4.20 -10.60 -20.62
C PHE A 235 -4.68 -9.98 -21.94
N ASN A 236 -5.92 -10.25 -22.33
CA ASN A 236 -6.52 -9.69 -23.55
C ASN A 236 -6.91 -8.21 -23.43
N THR A 237 -7.12 -7.68 -22.21
CA THR A 237 -7.61 -6.30 -22.02
C THR A 237 -6.64 -5.37 -21.30
N VAL A 238 -5.99 -5.84 -20.24
CA VAL A 238 -5.17 -4.99 -19.34
C VAL A 238 -3.68 -5.13 -19.66
N ALA A 239 -3.22 -6.34 -19.95
CA ALA A 239 -1.80 -6.59 -20.16
C ALA A 239 -1.27 -6.10 -21.50
N GLN A 240 -2.14 -5.92 -22.50
CA GLN A 240 -1.77 -5.45 -23.83
C GLN A 240 -0.89 -4.18 -23.75
N GLY A 241 0.27 -4.22 -24.42
CA GLY A 241 1.25 -3.13 -24.40
C GLY A 241 2.13 -3.04 -23.14
N GLY A 242 2.07 -4.00 -22.22
CA GLY A 242 2.87 -4.05 -21.01
C GLY A 242 2.27 -3.28 -19.82
N GLY A 243 3.04 -3.17 -18.74
CA GLY A 243 2.62 -2.43 -17.54
C GLY A 243 1.51 -3.09 -16.73
N PHE A 244 1.38 -4.41 -16.80
CA PHE A 244 0.48 -5.20 -15.95
C PHE A 244 1.25 -6.34 -15.28
N VAL A 245 1.03 -6.51 -13.98
CA VAL A 245 1.53 -7.63 -13.18
C VAL A 245 0.34 -8.39 -12.59
N LEU A 246 0.23 -9.67 -12.95
CA LEU A 246 -0.84 -10.54 -12.50
C LEU A 246 -0.70 -10.82 -10.99
N ALA A 247 -1.72 -10.43 -10.22
CA ALA A 247 -1.81 -10.70 -8.80
C ALA A 247 -3.29 -10.66 -8.35
N PRO A 248 -3.61 -11.13 -7.14
CA PRO A 248 -4.95 -10.94 -6.59
C PRO A 248 -5.25 -9.46 -6.34
N SER A 249 -6.54 -9.10 -6.28
CA SER A 249 -7.01 -7.74 -5.98
C SER A 249 -6.93 -7.35 -4.50
N GLN A 250 -6.34 -8.21 -3.67
CA GLN A 250 -5.97 -8.02 -2.26
C GLN A 250 -5.13 -9.25 -1.82
N VAL A 251 -4.54 -9.24 -0.63
CA VAL A 251 -3.96 -10.44 0.00
C VAL A 251 -4.94 -11.62 -0.04
N PHE A 252 -4.41 -12.82 -0.25
CA PHE A 252 -5.23 -14.04 -0.22
C PHE A 252 -5.81 -14.23 1.18
N LEU A 253 -7.13 -14.34 1.25
CA LEU A 253 -7.84 -14.64 2.49
C LEU A 253 -7.96 -16.17 2.66
N PRO A 254 -8.06 -16.68 3.90
CA PRO A 254 -8.09 -18.12 4.17
C PRO A 254 -9.21 -18.90 3.47
N GLU A 255 -10.29 -18.23 3.09
CA GLU A 255 -11.43 -18.81 2.37
C GLU A 255 -11.17 -19.08 0.89
N ILE A 256 -10.08 -18.54 0.31
CA ILE A 256 -9.77 -18.75 -1.11
C ILE A 256 -9.23 -20.17 -1.31
N PRO A 257 -9.88 -21.01 -2.14
CA PRO A 257 -9.40 -22.35 -2.40
C PRO A 257 -7.99 -22.37 -3.03
N ILE A 258 -7.13 -23.28 -2.58
CA ILE A 258 -5.75 -23.40 -3.07
C ILE A 258 -5.72 -23.68 -4.57
N GLU A 259 -6.64 -24.51 -5.06
CA GLU A 259 -6.81 -24.83 -6.49
C GLU A 259 -7.05 -23.59 -7.35
N ASN A 260 -7.75 -22.58 -6.83
CA ASN A 260 -8.00 -21.32 -7.52
C ASN A 260 -6.73 -20.47 -7.55
N ILE A 261 -5.97 -20.41 -6.45
CA ILE A 261 -4.68 -19.72 -6.39
C ILE A 261 -3.68 -20.36 -7.38
N LEU A 262 -3.57 -21.69 -7.36
CA LEU A 262 -2.69 -22.43 -8.26
C LEU A 262 -3.11 -22.28 -9.73
N THR A 263 -4.42 -22.28 -10.02
CA THR A 263 -4.92 -22.05 -11.38
C THR A 263 -4.55 -20.66 -11.87
N MET A 264 -4.72 -19.62 -11.04
CA MET A 264 -4.34 -18.25 -11.38
C MET A 264 -2.88 -18.17 -11.83
N TYR A 265 -1.95 -18.69 -11.00
CA TYR A 265 -0.53 -18.64 -11.32
C TYR A 265 -0.12 -19.58 -12.46
N LYS A 266 -0.72 -20.77 -12.57
CA LYS A 266 -0.43 -21.70 -13.67
C LYS A 266 -0.79 -21.10 -15.02
N VAL A 267 -2.01 -20.55 -15.15
CA VAL A 267 -2.46 -19.87 -16.37
C VAL A 267 -1.61 -18.62 -16.61
N GLY A 268 -1.28 -17.88 -15.56
CA GLY A 268 -0.38 -16.73 -15.64
C GLY A 268 1.00 -17.08 -16.21
N TYR A 269 1.60 -18.18 -15.77
CA TYR A 269 2.90 -18.64 -16.25
C TYR A 269 2.85 -19.18 -17.69
N GLU A 270 1.77 -19.87 -18.06
CA GLU A 270 1.59 -20.46 -19.38
C GLU A 270 1.33 -19.41 -20.47
N TYR A 271 0.52 -18.39 -20.17
CA TYR A 271 0.04 -17.42 -21.16
C TYR A 271 0.53 -16.00 -20.97
N GLY A 272 1.15 -15.65 -19.83
CA GLY A 272 1.45 -14.27 -19.43
C GLY A 272 2.83 -13.74 -19.83
N ARG A 273 3.43 -14.24 -20.91
CA ARG A 273 4.75 -13.79 -21.38
C ARG A 273 4.62 -12.66 -22.39
N TYR A 274 5.22 -11.51 -22.09
CA TYR A 274 5.29 -10.41 -23.05
C TYR A 274 6.21 -10.74 -24.26
N PRO A 275 5.93 -10.17 -25.45
CA PRO A 275 4.77 -9.34 -25.77
C PRO A 275 3.46 -10.15 -25.80
N LEU A 276 2.40 -9.54 -25.25
CA LEU A 276 1.03 -10.03 -25.29
C LEU A 276 0.19 -9.20 -26.24
#